data_AF-A0A936A0V3-F1
#
_entry.id   AF-A0A936A0V3-F1
#
_cell.length_a   1.000
_cell.length_b   1.000
_cell.length_c   1.000
_cell.angle_alpha   90.00
_cell.angle_beta   90.00
_cell.angle_gamma   90.00
#
_symmetry.space_group_name_H-M   'P 1'
#
loop_
_entity.id
_entity.type
_entity.pdbx_description
1 polymer ?
#
loop_
_entity_poly.entity_id
_entity_poly.type
_entity_poly.pdbx_seq_one_letter_code
_entity_poly.pdbx_strand_id
1 'polypeptide(L)' 'MSDVQFCQTKAGRQYYEVTMPELVRQLHRLNDLLALAVEIADKQKKDKPDVRTRKD' A
#
# COMPACT_ATOMS: atom_id res chain seq x y z
N MET A 1 -38.57 0.49 -11.29
CA MET A 1 -37.24 0.58 -10.65
C MET A 1 -36.46 1.65 -11.41
N SER A 2 -35.74 2.55 -10.74
CA SER A 2 -35.03 3.64 -11.43
C SER A 2 -33.95 3.06 -12.34
N ASP A 3 -34.14 3.19 -13.65
CA ASP A 3 -33.36 2.58 -14.74
C ASP A 3 -31.95 3.20 -14.92
N VAL A 4 -31.52 4.04 -13.97
CA VAL A 4 -30.27 4.78 -14.06
C VAL A 4 -29.17 4.01 -13.36
N GLN A 5 -28.22 3.51 -14.14
CA GLN A 5 -27.04 2.85 -13.60
C GLN A 5 -26.21 3.82 -12.75
N PHE A 6 -25.62 3.34 -11.66
CA PHE A 6 -24.84 4.19 -10.74
C PHE A 6 -23.75 5.01 -11.45
N CYS A 7 -23.03 4.42 -12.41
CA CYS A 7 -22.01 5.10 -13.23
C CYS A 7 -22.56 6.28 -14.05
N GLN A 8 -23.86 6.30 -14.36
CA GLN A 8 -24.52 7.38 -15.11
C GLN A 8 -24.96 8.53 -14.20
N THR A 9 -24.99 8.31 -12.88
CA THR A 9 -25.26 9.36 -11.90
C THR A 9 -24.06 10.32 -11.79
N LYS A 10 -24.31 11.56 -11.37
CA LYS A 10 -23.23 12.53 -11.10
C LYS A 10 -22.23 12.00 -10.06
N ALA A 11 -22.73 11.31 -9.03
CA ALA A 11 -21.91 10.71 -8.00
C ALA A 11 -21.04 9.55 -8.54
N GLY A 12 -21.62 8.67 -9.36
CA GLY A 12 -20.88 7.58 -9.97
C GLY A 12 -19.80 8.04 -10.94
N ARG A 13 -20.08 9.06 -11.78
CA ARG A 13 -19.05 9.67 -12.63
C ARG A 13 -17.89 10.21 -11.80
N GLN A 14 -18.17 11.02 -10.78
CA GLN A 14 -17.13 11.55 -9.90
C GLN A 14 -16.33 10.45 -9.20
N TYR A 15 -17.00 9.38 -8.76
CA TYR A 15 -16.34 8.25 -8.13
C TYR A 15 -15.37 7.56 -9.09
N TYR A 16 -15.80 7.21 -10.30
CA TYR A 16 -14.96 6.48 -11.26
C TYR A 16 -13.89 7.35 -11.93
N GLU A 17 -14.17 8.64 -12.15
CA GLU A 17 -13.24 9.54 -12.84
C GLU A 17 -12.20 10.15 -11.89
N VAL A 18 -12.52 10.31 -10.61
CA VAL A 18 -11.66 11.02 -9.65
C VAL A 18 -11.31 10.16 -8.45
N THR A 19 -12.30 9.68 -7.70
CA THR A 19 -12.05 8.99 -6.42
C THR A 19 -11.32 7.67 -6.61
N MET A 20 -11.75 6.84 -7.56
CA MET A 20 -11.18 5.52 -7.79
C MET A 20 -9.72 5.60 -8.29
N PRO A 21 -9.36 6.44 -9.28
CA PRO A 21 -7.96 6.63 -9.65
C PRO A 21 -7.09 7.10 -8.49
N GLU A 22 -7.60 8.02 -7.67
CA GLU A 22 -6.84 8.51 -6.50
C GLU A 22 -6.63 7.42 -5.45
N LEU A 23 -7.65 6.59 -5.19
CA LEU A 23 -7.52 5.42 -4.33
C LEU A 23 -6.45 4.45 -4.86
N VAL A 24 -6.42 4.19 -6.17
CA VAL A 24 -5.39 3.34 -6.77
C VAL A 24 -3.99 3.91 -6.57
N ARG A 25 -3.80 5.23 -6.73
CA ARG A 25 -2.52 5.89 -6.44
C ARG A 25 -2.11 5.76 -4.98
N GLN A 26 -3.06 5.92 -4.06
CA GLN A 26 -2.81 5.77 -2.62
C GLN A 26 -2.43 4.33 -2.26
N LEU A 27 -3.07 3.33 -2.88
CA LEU A 27 -2.71 1.92 -2.71
C LEU A 27 -1.31 1.61 -3.24
N HIS A 28 -0.94 2.15 -4.40
CA HIS A 28 0.43 2.02 -4.91
C HIS A 28 1.45 2.64 -3.95
N ARG A 29 1.19 3.88 -3.49
CA ARG A 29 2.06 4.56 -2.52
C ARG A 29 2.20 3.77 -1.22
N LEU A 30 1.12 3.18 -0.73
CA LEU A 30 1.16 2.34 0.47
C LEU A 30 2.05 1.11 0.25
N ASN A 31 1.92 0.46 -0.91
CA ASN A 31 2.74 -0.70 -1.26
C ASN A 31 4.23 -0.34 -1.30
N ASP A 32 4.58 0.80 -1.89
CA ASP A 32 5.96 1.29 -1.93
C ASP A 32 6.52 1.55 -0.51
N LEU A 33 5.71 2.14 0.37
CA LEU A 33 6.09 2.37 1.77
C LEU A 33 6.28 1.07 2.55
N LEU A 34 5.44 0.06 2.29
CA LEU A 34 5.59 -1.26 2.91
C LEU A 34 6.86 -1.97 2.42
N ALA A 35 7.18 -1.88 1.12
CA ALA A 35 8.43 -2.42 0.59
C ALA A 35 9.66 -1.79 1.28
N LEU A 36 9.67 -0.46 1.43
CA LEU A 36 10.73 0.24 2.16
C LEU A 36 10.82 -0.18 3.63
N ALA A 37 9.68 -0.36 4.30
CA ALA A 37 9.66 -0.81 5.69
C ALA A 37 10.25 -2.23 5.84
N VAL A 38 9.97 -3.13 4.90
CA VAL A 38 10.56 -4.47 4.86
C VAL A 38 12.07 -4.40 4.66
N GLU A 39 12.55 -3.59 3.71
CA GLU A 39 13.99 -3.43 3.49
C GLU A 39 14.73 -2.90 4.73
N ILE A 40 14.13 -1.93 5.44
CA ILE A 40 14.69 -1.41 6.69
C ILE A 40 14.74 -2.50 7.75
N ALA A 41 13.66 -3.26 7.91
CA ALA A 41 13.61 -4.36 8.89
C ALA A 41 14.66 -5.43 8.60
N ASP A 42 14.90 -5.76 7.32
CA ASP A 42 15.91 -6.74 6.92
C ASP A 42 17.34 -6.24 7.16
N LYS A 43 17.61 -4.95 6.93
CA LYS A 43 18.90 -4.33 7.28
C LYS A 43 19.14 -4.38 8.79
N GLN A 44 18.14 -4.02 9.60
CA GLN A 44 18.23 -4.09 11.07
C GLN A 44 18.49 -5.51 11.59
N LYS A 45 17.95 -6.54 10.93
CA LYS A 45 18.26 -7.95 11.27
C LYS A 45 19.70 -8.33 10.94
N LYS A 46 20.25 -7.85 9.82
CA LYS A 46 21.63 -8.12 9.41
C LYS A 46 22.66 -7.40 10.29
N ASP A 47 22.33 -6.21 10.79
CA ASP A 47 23.22 -5.40 11.62
C ASP A 47 23.25 -5.84 13.10
N LYS A 48 22.38 -6.78 13.52
CA LYS A 48 22.44 -7.36 14.86
C LYS A 48 23.53 -8.44 14.86
N PRO A 49 24.69 -8.22 15.51
CA PRO A 49 25.73 -9.24 15.55
C PRO A 49 25.18 -10.49 16.24
N ASP A 50 25.39 -11.65 15.62
CA ASP A 50 25.06 -12.94 16.21
C ASP A 50 25.98 -13.18 17.42
N VAL A 51 25.53 -12.75 18.61
CA VAL A 51 26.20 -13.00 19.89
C VAL A 51 25.95 -14.45 20.29
N ARG A 52 26.38 -15.40 19.46
CA ARG A 52 26.33 -16.85 19.74
C ARG A 52 27.53 -17.62 19.18
N THR A 53 28.73 -17.08 19.30
CA THR A 53 29.95 -17.92 19.23
C THR A 53 31.07 -17.31 20.06
N ARG A 54 31.02 -17.48 21.38
CA ARG A 54 32.19 -17.76 22.24
C ARG A 54 31.71 -18.59 23.42
N LYS A 55 31.81 -19.90 23.28
CA LYS A 55 31.80 -20.83 24.40
C LYS A 55 33.22 -21.41 24.42
N ASP A 56 34.09 -20.71 25.15
CA ASP A 56 35.38 -21.25 25.60
C ASP A 56 35.14 -22.14 26.82
#